data_AF-A0ABD0N0G7-F1
#
_entry.id   AF-A0ABD0N0G7-F1
#
_cell.length_a   1.000
_cell.length_b   1.000
_cell.length_c   1.000
_cell.angle_alpha   90.00
_cell.angle_beta   90.00
_cell.angle_gamma   90.00
#
_symmetry.space_group_name_H-M   'P 1'
#
loop_
_entity.id
_entity.type
_entity.pdbx_description
1 polymer ?
#
loop_
_entity_poly.entity_id
_entity_poly.type
_entity_poly.pdbx_seq_one_letter_code
_entity_poly.pdbx_strand_id
1 'polypeptide(L)' 'LLAGEESEITANMLSSVDLDTPPEELVYAIEMPRNGIVAFKVSPDDSVDSFTQAQINNGEVLFIHQ' A
#
# COMPACT_ATOMS: atom_id res chain seq x y z
N LEU A 1 3.31 -0.48 -18.40
CA LEU A 1 2.09 -0.89 -17.69
C LEU A 1 0.92 -0.31 -18.47
N LEU A 2 -0.19 -1.04 -18.57
CA LEU A 2 -1.40 -0.48 -19.19
C LEU A 2 -2.13 0.35 -18.13
N ALA A 3 -2.79 1.44 -18.52
CA ALA A 3 -3.63 2.19 -17.59
C ALA A 3 -4.71 1.24 -17.00
N GLY A 4 -4.90 1.30 -15.69
CA GLY A 4 -5.76 0.39 -14.92
C GLY A 4 -5.07 -0.91 -14.47
N GLU A 5 -3.79 -1.12 -14.77
CA GLU A 5 -3.06 -2.29 -14.25
C GLU A 5 -2.84 -2.17 -12.74
N GLU A 6 -3.26 -3.20 -12.02
CA GLU A 6 -3.13 -3.30 -10.56
C GLU A 6 -1.90 -4.14 -10.19
N SER A 7 -1.18 -3.72 -9.14
CA SER A 7 -0.05 -4.44 -8.57
C SER A 7 -0.13 -4.41 -7.05
N GLU A 8 -0.09 -5.58 -6.42
CA GLU A 8 -0.09 -5.67 -4.95
C GLU A 8 1.25 -5.22 -4.38
N ILE A 9 1.21 -4.34 -3.37
CA ILE A 9 2.39 -3.98 -2.58
C ILE A 9 2.54 -5.05 -1.50
N THR A 10 3.53 -5.92 -1.67
CA THR A 10 3.76 -7.07 -0.78
C THR A 10 4.88 -6.80 0.22
N ALA A 11 4.93 -7.58 1.30
CA ALA A 11 6.00 -7.50 2.30
C ALA A 11 7.41 -7.78 1.73
N ASN A 12 7.51 -8.45 0.57
CA ASN A 12 8.79 -8.63 -0.12
C ASN A 12 9.30 -7.35 -0.80
N MET A 13 8.40 -6.39 -1.10
CA MET A 13 8.72 -5.11 -1.72
C MET A 13 8.95 -4.01 -0.68
N LEU A 14 8.10 -3.97 0.34
CA LEU A 14 8.13 -2.97 1.40
C LEU A 14 7.81 -3.63 2.74
N SER A 15 8.80 -3.61 3.65
CA SER A 15 8.63 -4.13 5.00
C SER A 15 9.48 -3.35 5.99
N SER A 16 8.95 -3.12 7.18
CA SER A 16 9.66 -2.56 8.32
C SER A 16 9.30 -3.34 9.58
N VAL A 17 10.30 -3.56 10.43
CA VAL A 17 10.16 -4.29 11.68
C VAL A 17 10.67 -3.41 12.79
N ASP A 18 9.81 -3.18 13.77
CA ASP A 18 10.12 -2.52 15.03
C ASP A 18 9.74 -3.51 16.14
N LEU A 19 10.61 -3.72 17.13
CA LEU A 19 10.40 -4.75 18.15
C LEU A 19 9.40 -4.30 19.22
N ASP A 20 9.21 -2.99 19.38
CA ASP A 20 8.37 -2.40 20.41
C ASP A 20 7.04 -1.89 19.83
N THR A 21 6.92 -1.80 18.50
CA THR A 21 5.73 -1.30 17.79
C THR A 21 5.08 -2.41 16.95
N PRO A 22 3.80 -2.74 17.19
CA PRO A 22 3.12 -3.78 16.42
C PRO A 22 2.87 -3.34 14.96
N PRO A 23 2.73 -4.27 14.00
CA PRO A 23 2.54 -3.94 12.58
C PRO A 23 1.33 -3.05 12.26
N GLU A 24 0.30 -3.10 13.10
CA GLU A 24 -0.91 -2.27 13.00
C GLU A 24 -0.64 -0.79 13.30
N GLU A 25 0.43 -0.48 14.03
CA GLU A 25 0.81 0.89 14.41
C GLU A 25 1.98 1.43 13.57
N LEU A 26 2.63 0.58 12.76
CA LEU A 26 3.65 0.99 11.80
C LEU A 26 3.00 1.54 10.53
N VAL A 27 2.94 2.88 10.41
CA VAL A 27 2.28 3.59 9.31
C VAL A 27 3.28 4.06 8.25
N TYR A 28 2.97 3.76 7.00
CA TYR A 28 3.61 4.35 5.82
C TYR A 28 2.78 5.52 5.32
N ALA A 29 3.38 6.70 5.22
CA ALA A 29 2.80 7.84 4.53
C ALA A 29 3.17 7.80 3.04
N ILE A 30 2.23 8.15 2.17
CA ILE A 30 2.43 8.17 0.73
C ILE A 30 2.73 9.59 0.28
N GLU A 31 3.88 9.78 -0.38
CA GLU A 31 4.10 10.97 -1.20
C GLU A 31 3.39 10.79 -2.54
N MET A 32 2.73 11.85 -3.02
CA MET A 32 1.90 11.85 -4.23
C MET A 32 2.57 11.07 -5.39
N PRO A 33 2.03 9.90 -5.79
CA PRO A 33 2.61 9.11 -6.86
C PRO A 33 2.44 9.82 -8.21
N ARG A 34 3.43 9.69 -9.11
CA ARG A 34 3.41 10.39 -10.40
C ARG A 34 2.51 9.76 -11.47
N ASN A 35 2.35 8.44 -11.45
CA ASN A 35 1.75 7.67 -12.56
C ASN A 35 0.71 6.66 -12.06
N GLY A 36 -0.06 7.03 -11.04
CA GLY A 36 -1.02 6.12 -10.42
C GLY A 36 -1.45 6.55 -9.04
N ILE A 37 -2.15 5.64 -8.38
CA ILE A 37 -2.59 5.79 -6.99
C ILE A 37 -2.20 4.57 -6.18
N VAL A 38 -2.17 4.73 -4.86
CA VAL A 38 -2.21 3.61 -3.94
C VAL A 38 -3.62 3.52 -3.38
N ALA A 39 -4.19 2.32 -3.32
CA ALA A 39 -5.56 2.07 -2.86
C ALA A 39 -5.63 0.78 -2.04
N PHE A 40 -6.72 0.58 -1.31
CA PHE A 40 -7.02 -0.72 -0.69
C PHE A 40 -7.84 -1.59 -1.64
N LYS A 41 -7.63 -2.92 -1.61
CA LYS A 41 -8.38 -3.89 -2.44
C LYS A 41 -9.90 -3.79 -2.30
N VAL A 42 -10.39 -3.40 -1.12
CA VAL A 42 -11.83 -3.27 -0.84
C VAL A 42 -12.45 -2.01 -1.47
N SER A 43 -11.63 -1.05 -1.87
CA SER A 43 -12.02 0.23 -2.45
C SER A 43 -10.96 0.70 -3.46
N PRO A 44 -10.76 -0.02 -4.59
CA PRO A 44 -9.65 0.22 -5.51
C PRO A 44 -9.75 1.57 -6.25
N ASP A 45 -10.95 2.15 -6.33
CA ASP A 45 -11.18 3.46 -6.95
C ASP A 45 -10.81 4.64 -6.03
N ASP A 46 -10.60 4.39 -4.73
CA ASP A 46 -10.29 5.41 -3.73
C ASP A 46 -8.80 5.39 -3.37
N SER A 47 -8.11 6.50 -3.63
CA SER A 47 -6.72 6.66 -3.20
C SER A 47 -6.63 6.77 -1.68
N VAL A 48 -5.58 6.19 -1.10
CA VAL A 48 -5.24 6.33 0.31
C VAL A 48 -3.97 7.17 0.48
N ASP A 49 -3.89 7.92 1.57
CA ASP A 49 -2.71 8.72 1.92
C ASP A 49 -1.71 7.95 2.79
N SER A 50 -2.15 6.85 3.41
CA SER A 50 -1.31 6.01 4.25
C SER A 50 -1.88 4.61 4.41
N PHE A 51 -1.02 3.65 4.74
CA PHE A 51 -1.38 2.28 5.11
C PHE A 51 -0.41 1.74 6.17
N THR A 52 -0.78 0.66 6.85
CA THR A 52 0.04 0.04 7.90
C THR A 52 0.83 -1.17 7.38
N GLN A 53 1.87 -1.58 8.12
CA GLN A 53 2.57 -2.84 7.84
C GLN A 53 1.62 -4.05 7.91
N ALA A 54 0.65 -4.06 8.82
CA ALA A 54 -0.36 -5.12 8.90
C ALA A 54 -1.19 -5.23 7.60
N GLN A 55 -1.56 -4.10 7.00
CA GLN A 55 -2.31 -4.09 5.74
C GLN A 55 -1.49 -4.65 4.56
N ILE A 56 -0.18 -4.40 4.51
CA ILE A 56 0.72 -5.08 3.56
C ILE A 56 0.77 -6.58 3.84
N ASN A 57 0.91 -6.98 5.11
CA ASN A 57 1.01 -8.40 5.49
C ASN A 57 -0.26 -9.18 5.12
N ASN A 58 -1.42 -8.52 5.17
CA ASN A 58 -2.71 -9.07 4.77
C ASN A 58 -2.96 -8.99 3.25
N GLY A 59 -2.03 -8.40 2.49
CA GLY A 59 -2.15 -8.23 1.05
C GLY A 59 -3.26 -7.28 0.64
N GLU A 60 -3.54 -6.23 1.43
CA GLU A 60 -4.69 -5.33 1.22
C GLU A 60 -4.35 -4.12 0.35
N VAL A 61 -3.06 -3.85 0.11
CA VAL A 61 -2.57 -2.62 -0.52
C VAL A 61 -2.24 -2.84 -2.00
N LEU A 62 -2.81 -2.00 -2.87
CA LEU A 62 -2.58 -1.99 -4.31
C LEU A 62 -1.92 -0.69 -4.75
N PHE A 63 -1.05 -0.79 -5.75
CA PHE A 63 -0.72 0.31 -6.66
C PHE A 63 -1.49 0.11 -7.97
N ILE A 64 -2.14 1.16 -8.47
CA ILE A 64 -2.90 1.13 -9.72
C ILE A 64 -2.30 2.16 -10.68
N HIS A 65 -1.83 1.69 -11.82
CA HIS A 65 -1.24 2.56 -12.84
C HIS A 65 -2.32 3.38 -13.56
N GLN A 66 -2.07 4.68 -13.75
CA GLN A 66 -2.91 5.60 -14.52
C GLN A 66 -2.17 6.15 -15.72
#